data_AF-A0A139CXW6-F1
#
_entry.id   AF-A0A139CXW6-F1
#
_cell.length_a   1.000
_cell.length_b   1.000
_cell.length_c   1.000
_cell.angle_alpha   90.00
_cell.angle_beta   90.00
_cell.angle_gamma   90.00
#
_symmetry.space_group_name_H-M   'P 1'
#
loop_
_entity.id
_entity.type
_entity.pdbx_description
1 polymer ?
#
loop_
_entity_poly.entity_id
_entity_poly.type
_entity_poly.pdbx_seq_one_letter_code
_entity_poly.pdbx_strand_id
1 'polypeptide(L)'
;MLHKLYENHLLKKIQQEHQNPPSSLAIVLPETDLLQKNSSQKTLQFINWCQEFDIKKIYFNVDILDEKADLKNKMIYRLVQVIERICVKLPPKTGYDVYGEDGSTLLTKPGKNPSIIFVLGYGGKKEITSSVRTILCDVEKGNIEPEDIDDNILESHLTIEGEPDLIIRSGGRHLSDFLIWQSVYSELYFTDINWNRFRRIDFLRIIRDFQKRKRRYGK
;
A
#
# COMPACT_ATOMS: atom_id res chain seq x y z
N MET A 1 -19.74 23.10 -11.32
CA MET A 1 -20.16 23.85 -10.11
C MET A 1 -20.67 22.92 -9.00
N LEU A 2 -21.59 21.98 -9.28
CA LEU A 2 -22.10 21.01 -8.28
C LEU A 2 -21.05 20.10 -7.62
N HIS A 3 -20.06 19.61 -8.37
CA HIS A 3 -19.06 18.67 -7.84
C HIS A 3 -18.24 19.27 -6.67
N LYS A 4 -17.83 20.54 -6.79
CA LYS A 4 -17.09 21.25 -5.74
C LYS A 4 -17.93 21.46 -4.48
N LEU A 5 -19.23 21.75 -4.63
CA LEU A 5 -20.14 21.88 -3.50
C LEU A 5 -20.27 20.56 -2.73
N TYR A 6 -20.37 19.45 -3.44
CA TYR A 6 -20.45 18.13 -2.81
C TYR A 6 -19.12 17.70 -2.16
N GLU A 7 -17.97 17.99 -2.78
CA GLU A 7 -16.67 17.78 -2.12
C GLU A 7 -16.55 18.56 -0.81
N ASN A 8 -16.93 19.85 -0.81
CA ASN A 8 -16.91 20.68 0.39
C ASN A 8 -17.84 20.13 1.48
N HIS A 9 -19.00 19.59 1.09
CA HIS A 9 -19.91 18.92 2.01
C HIS A 9 -19.30 17.66 2.62
N LEU A 10 -18.62 16.83 1.83
CA LEU A 10 -17.92 15.65 2.33
C LEU A 10 -16.79 16.01 3.28
N LEU A 11 -15.98 17.02 2.94
CA LEU A 11 -14.90 17.50 3.80
C LEU A 11 -15.41 17.95 5.16
N LYS A 12 -16.50 18.73 5.19
CA LYS A 12 -17.14 19.15 6.45
C LYS A 12 -17.58 17.94 7.28
N LYS A 13 -18.17 16.93 6.65
CA LYS A 13 -18.58 15.71 7.36
C LYS A 13 -17.40 14.94 7.94
N ILE A 14 -16.32 14.77 7.17
CA ILE A 14 -15.10 14.07 7.62
C ILE A 14 -14.48 14.80 8.83
N GLN A 15 -14.45 16.13 8.79
CA GLN A 15 -13.92 16.96 9.88
C GLN A 15 -14.80 16.96 11.14
N GLN A 16 -16.09 16.66 11.00
CA GLN A 16 -17.06 16.60 12.10
C GLN A 16 -17.14 15.21 12.75
N GLU A 17 -16.61 14.16 12.10
CA GLU A 17 -16.60 12.84 12.71
C GLU A 17 -15.57 12.74 13.84
N HIS A 18 -15.91 11.99 14.88
CA HIS A 18 -15.06 11.81 16.05
C HIS A 18 -13.84 10.90 15.78
N GLN A 19 -13.95 9.99 14.82
CA GLN A 19 -12.87 9.08 14.45
C GLN A 19 -11.93 9.75 13.47
N ASN A 20 -10.62 9.65 13.71
CA ASN A 20 -9.60 10.19 12.79
C ASN A 20 -9.60 9.43 11.45
N PRO A 21 -9.16 10.07 10.34
CA PRO A 21 -8.78 9.38 9.11
C PRO A 21 -7.72 8.29 9.37
N PRO A 22 -7.53 7.33 8.44
CA PRO A 22 -6.48 6.34 8.57
C PRO A 22 -5.09 7.01 8.60
N SER A 23 -4.19 6.53 9.44
CA SER A 23 -2.80 6.99 9.51
C SER A 23 -1.92 6.28 8.45
N SER A 24 -2.31 5.07 8.05
CA SER A 24 -1.67 4.29 6.99
C SER A 24 -2.70 3.74 6.01
N LEU A 25 -2.35 3.68 4.73
CA LEU A 25 -3.26 3.22 3.68
C LEU A 25 -2.52 2.40 2.63
N ALA A 26 -3.08 1.25 2.26
CA ALA A 26 -2.66 0.49 1.10
C ALA A 26 -3.67 0.63 -0.03
N ILE A 27 -3.17 0.70 -1.26
CA ILE A 27 -3.96 0.54 -2.47
C ILE A 27 -3.40 -0.62 -3.29
N VAL A 28 -4.29 -1.48 -3.74
CA VAL A 28 -3.95 -2.66 -4.55
C VAL A 28 -4.53 -2.48 -5.94
N LEU A 29 -3.66 -2.57 -6.95
CA LEU A 29 -4.00 -2.33 -8.35
C LEU A 29 -3.18 -3.24 -9.28
N PRO A 30 -3.68 -3.58 -10.48
CA PRO A 30 -2.92 -4.33 -11.47
C PRO A 30 -1.81 -3.49 -12.10
N GLU A 31 -0.77 -4.13 -12.64
CA GLU A 31 0.35 -3.46 -13.31
C GLU A 31 -0.12 -2.57 -14.47
N THR A 32 -1.20 -2.98 -15.14
CA THR A 32 -1.78 -2.26 -16.27
C THR A 32 -2.22 -0.86 -15.89
N ASP A 33 -2.66 -0.64 -14.65
CA ASP A 33 -3.12 0.65 -14.17
C ASP A 33 -1.96 1.64 -14.00
N LEU A 34 -0.76 1.18 -13.62
CA LEU A 34 0.45 2.02 -13.54
C LEU A 34 1.13 2.24 -14.89
N LEU A 35 0.89 1.41 -15.89
CA LEU A 35 1.51 1.58 -17.20
C LEU A 35 0.73 2.51 -18.14
N GLN A 36 -0.46 2.97 -17.74
CA GLN A 36 -1.21 3.94 -18.55
C GLN A 36 -0.52 5.32 -18.58
N LYS A 37 -0.71 6.05 -19.68
CA LYS A 37 -0.04 7.35 -19.95
C LYS A 37 -0.16 8.39 -18.82
N ASN A 38 -1.28 8.38 -18.09
CA ASN A 38 -1.58 9.38 -17.04
C ASN A 38 -1.38 8.84 -15.61
N SER A 39 -0.89 7.61 -15.45
CA SER A 39 -0.76 6.94 -14.16
C SER A 39 0.11 7.73 -13.20
N SER A 40 1.27 8.23 -13.64
CA SER A 40 2.18 9.00 -12.77
C SER A 40 1.51 10.24 -12.19
N GLN A 41 0.72 10.95 -13.00
CA GLN A 41 -0.01 12.12 -12.54
C GLN A 41 -1.12 11.72 -11.56
N LYS A 42 -1.83 10.61 -11.82
CA LYS A 42 -2.86 10.09 -10.91
C LYS A 42 -2.26 9.66 -9.58
N THR A 43 -1.13 8.96 -9.58
CA THR A 43 -0.42 8.53 -8.38
C THR A 43 0.04 9.72 -7.55
N LEU A 44 0.61 10.75 -8.18
CA LEU A 44 0.97 12.00 -7.49
C LEU A 44 -0.24 12.72 -6.91
N GLN A 45 -1.36 12.78 -7.64
CA GLN A 45 -2.61 13.33 -7.11
C GLN A 45 -3.10 12.57 -5.88
N PHE A 46 -3.06 11.24 -5.94
CA PHE A 46 -3.48 10.39 -4.82
C PHE A 46 -2.60 10.58 -3.60
N ILE A 47 -1.27 10.62 -3.77
CA ILE A 47 -0.32 10.89 -2.68
C ILE A 47 -0.60 12.26 -2.05
N ASN A 48 -0.86 13.29 -2.86
CA ASN A 48 -1.22 14.61 -2.34
C ASN A 48 -2.53 14.56 -1.54
N TRP A 49 -3.54 13.82 -2.00
CA TRP A 49 -4.77 13.63 -1.22
C TRP A 49 -4.50 12.90 0.10
N CYS A 50 -3.65 11.88 0.11
CA CYS A 50 -3.24 11.22 1.35
C CYS A 50 -2.57 12.21 2.33
N GLN A 51 -1.69 13.08 1.83
CA GLN A 51 -1.04 14.10 2.66
C GLN A 51 -2.04 15.13 3.22
N GLU A 52 -3.08 15.53 2.46
CA GLU A 52 -4.15 16.42 2.94
C GLU A 52 -4.88 15.86 4.18
N PHE A 53 -4.87 14.54 4.37
CA PHE A 53 -5.52 13.84 5.49
C PHE A 53 -4.52 13.31 6.53
N ASP A 54 -3.28 13.78 6.47
CA ASP A 54 -2.19 13.39 7.38
C ASP A 54 -1.83 11.89 7.36
N ILE A 55 -2.13 11.20 6.25
CA ILE A 55 -1.76 9.79 6.06
C ILE A 55 -0.24 9.70 5.92
N LYS A 56 0.41 9.04 6.87
CA LYS A 56 1.87 8.98 7.01
C LYS A 56 2.53 7.89 6.19
N LYS A 57 1.83 6.78 5.96
CA LYS A 57 2.36 5.61 5.26
C LYS A 57 1.42 5.17 4.15
N ILE A 58 1.95 5.05 2.94
CA ILE A 58 1.16 4.76 1.73
C ILE A 58 1.78 3.56 1.02
N TYR A 59 1.01 2.49 0.85
CA TYR A 59 1.45 1.28 0.16
C TYR A 59 0.78 1.20 -1.21
N PHE A 60 1.55 0.98 -2.27
CA PHE A 60 1.09 0.65 -3.60
C PHE A 60 1.45 -0.81 -3.88
N ASN A 61 0.49 -1.71 -3.70
CA ASN A 61 0.62 -3.11 -4.06
C ASN A 61 0.21 -3.27 -5.53
N VAL A 62 1.19 -3.63 -6.35
CA VAL A 62 1.03 -3.80 -7.80
C VAL A 62 0.99 -5.28 -8.10
N ASP A 63 -0.20 -5.79 -8.40
CA ASP A 63 -0.34 -7.17 -8.87
C ASP A 63 0.33 -7.26 -10.25
N ILE A 64 1.10 -8.31 -10.49
CA ILE A 64 1.66 -8.63 -11.81
C ILE A 64 1.04 -9.94 -12.26
N LEU A 65 0.28 -9.91 -13.34
CA LEU A 65 -0.55 -11.01 -13.83
C LEU A 65 0.24 -12.04 -14.66
N ASP A 66 1.37 -11.64 -15.25
CA ASP A 66 2.21 -12.52 -16.07
C ASP A 66 2.92 -13.59 -15.22
N GLU A 67 2.66 -14.87 -15.52
CA GLU A 67 3.31 -16.01 -14.86
C GLU A 67 4.70 -16.33 -15.46
N LYS A 68 4.99 -15.85 -16.68
CA LYS A 68 6.27 -16.12 -17.35
C LYS A 68 7.35 -15.18 -16.83
N ALA A 69 8.43 -15.73 -16.28
CA ALA A 69 9.54 -14.97 -15.67
C ALA A 69 10.09 -13.86 -16.58
N ASP A 70 10.33 -14.13 -17.87
CA ASP A 70 10.86 -13.12 -18.79
C ASP A 70 9.89 -11.94 -19.01
N LEU A 71 8.59 -12.20 -19.03
CA LEU A 71 7.57 -11.16 -19.18
C LEU A 71 7.44 -10.37 -17.88
N LYS A 72 7.45 -11.05 -16.73
CA LYS A 72 7.41 -10.43 -15.41
C LYS A 72 8.60 -9.50 -15.17
N ASN A 73 9.82 -9.91 -15.51
CA ASN A 73 11.02 -9.07 -15.41
C ASN A 73 10.93 -7.83 -16.30
N LYS A 74 10.47 -7.98 -17.55
CA LYS A 74 10.22 -6.83 -18.45
C LYS A 74 9.15 -5.89 -17.89
N MET A 75 8.14 -6.44 -17.23
CA MET A 75 7.06 -5.69 -16.60
C MET A 75 7.58 -4.87 -15.42
N ILE A 76 8.30 -5.51 -14.50
CA ILE A 76 8.92 -4.87 -13.34
C ILE A 76 9.83 -3.73 -13.79
N TYR A 77 10.69 -3.97 -14.79
CA TYR A 77 11.56 -2.93 -15.33
C TYR A 77 10.79 -1.69 -15.80
N ARG A 78 9.68 -1.87 -16.53
CA ARG A 78 8.82 -0.77 -16.97
C ARG A 78 8.14 -0.05 -15.81
N LEU A 79 7.67 -0.80 -14.81
CA LEU A 79 7.05 -0.24 -13.61
C LEU A 79 8.06 0.61 -12.83
N VAL A 80 9.29 0.13 -12.65
CA VAL A 80 10.37 0.88 -11.99
C VAL A 80 10.62 2.20 -12.71
N GLN A 81 10.71 2.21 -14.04
CA GLN A 81 10.87 3.46 -14.81
C GLN A 81 9.70 4.45 -14.59
N VAL A 82 8.48 3.96 -14.46
CA VAL A 82 7.32 4.81 -14.13
C VAL A 82 7.42 5.35 -12.70
N ILE A 83 7.82 4.51 -11.75
CA ILE A 83 7.97 4.87 -10.34
C ILE A 83 9.10 5.89 -10.16
N GLU A 84 10.23 5.74 -10.84
CA GLU A 84 11.31 6.74 -10.82
C GLU A 84 10.81 8.12 -11.25
N ARG A 85 10.01 8.19 -12.32
CA ARG A 85 9.40 9.45 -12.78
C ARG A 85 8.42 10.06 -11.77
N ILE A 86 7.75 9.22 -10.98
CA ILE A 86 6.89 9.65 -9.86
C ILE A 86 7.79 10.18 -8.74
N CYS A 87 8.80 9.41 -8.33
CA CYS A 87 9.70 9.70 -7.22
C CYS A 87 10.45 11.03 -7.39
N VAL A 88 10.87 11.37 -8.61
CA VAL A 88 11.51 12.67 -8.92
C VAL A 88 10.60 13.86 -8.63
N LYS A 89 9.27 13.68 -8.64
CA LYS A 89 8.27 14.73 -8.42
C LYS A 89 7.72 14.75 -6.99
N LEU A 90 8.19 13.85 -6.12
CA LEU A 90 7.73 13.80 -4.73
C LEU A 90 8.33 14.95 -3.90
N PRO A 91 7.61 15.42 -2.86
CA PRO A 91 8.15 16.40 -1.92
C PRO A 91 9.49 15.93 -1.28
N PRO A 92 10.44 16.83 -0.97
CA PRO A 92 11.79 16.45 -0.54
C PRO A 92 11.86 15.52 0.68
N LYS A 93 10.94 15.68 1.64
CA LYS A 93 10.85 14.89 2.89
C LYS A 93 10.17 13.52 2.75
N THR A 94 9.67 13.23 1.55
CA THR A 94 9.03 11.95 1.24
C THR A 94 10.09 10.86 1.15
N GLY A 95 9.88 9.80 1.92
CA GLY A 95 10.66 8.56 1.81
C GLY A 95 9.96 7.58 0.89
N TYR A 96 10.72 6.71 0.23
CA TYR A 96 10.12 5.63 -0.53
C TYR A 96 10.99 4.37 -0.54
N ASP A 97 10.33 3.22 -0.61
CA ASP A 97 10.93 1.92 -0.83
C ASP A 97 10.20 1.21 -1.96
N VAL A 98 10.93 0.55 -2.84
CA VAL A 98 10.38 -0.19 -3.98
C VAL A 98 10.91 -1.60 -3.91
N TYR A 99 10.00 -2.56 -3.73
CA TYR A 99 10.31 -3.97 -3.61
C TYR A 99 9.96 -4.71 -4.90
N GLY A 100 10.88 -5.56 -5.35
CA GLY A 100 10.69 -6.46 -6.49
C GLY A 100 9.87 -7.70 -6.12
N GLU A 101 9.66 -8.58 -7.11
CA GLU A 101 8.81 -9.76 -6.96
C GLU A 101 9.36 -10.85 -6.02
N ASP A 102 10.61 -10.72 -5.62
CA ASP A 102 11.35 -11.59 -4.70
C ASP A 102 11.53 -10.97 -3.33
N GLY A 103 11.01 -9.76 -3.11
CA GLY A 103 11.19 -9.01 -1.88
C GLY A 103 12.50 -8.20 -1.85
N SER A 104 13.31 -8.23 -2.91
CA SER A 104 14.52 -7.42 -2.99
C SER A 104 14.20 -5.92 -3.10
N THR A 105 15.00 -5.08 -2.44
CA THR A 105 14.88 -3.63 -2.55
C THR A 105 15.49 -3.17 -3.88
N LEU A 106 14.64 -2.63 -4.76
CA LEU A 106 15.01 -2.10 -6.07
C LEU A 106 15.40 -0.62 -6.00
N LEU A 107 14.68 0.17 -5.20
CA LEU A 107 14.93 1.59 -4.96
C LEU A 107 14.61 1.91 -3.50
N THR A 108 15.41 2.78 -2.89
CA THR A 108 15.12 3.30 -1.54
C THR A 108 15.55 4.75 -1.41
N LYS A 109 14.79 5.50 -0.63
CA LYS A 109 15.15 6.83 -0.15
C LYS A 109 14.54 7.03 1.24
N PRO A 110 15.35 7.34 2.26
CA PRO A 110 14.84 7.59 3.59
C PRO A 110 13.97 8.86 3.63
N GLY A 111 12.89 8.79 4.42
CA GLY A 111 11.99 9.91 4.65
C GLY A 111 10.74 9.46 5.38
N LYS A 112 10.05 10.38 6.03
CA LYS A 112 8.92 10.07 6.94
C LYS A 112 7.66 10.87 6.66
N ASN A 113 7.62 11.69 5.60
CA ASN A 113 6.49 12.56 5.35
C ASN A 113 6.12 12.73 3.86
N PRO A 114 5.31 11.81 3.31
CA PRO A 114 4.98 10.48 3.84
C PRO A 114 6.12 9.47 3.57
N SER A 115 6.00 8.27 4.11
CA SER A 115 6.74 7.08 3.66
C SER A 115 5.87 6.34 2.63
N ILE A 116 6.45 6.03 1.47
CA ILE A 116 5.73 5.38 0.35
C ILE A 116 6.38 4.04 0.02
N ILE A 117 5.59 2.98 0.01
CA ILE A 117 6.10 1.64 -0.30
C ILE A 117 5.44 1.18 -1.60
N PHE A 118 6.25 0.81 -2.59
CA PHE A 118 5.78 0.15 -3.80
C PHE A 118 6.17 -1.32 -3.75
N VAL A 119 5.20 -2.21 -3.90
CA VAL A 119 5.41 -3.67 -3.89
C VAL A 119 5.04 -4.21 -5.26
N LEU A 120 6.02 -4.73 -6.00
CA LEU A 120 5.84 -5.12 -7.41
C LEU A 120 5.77 -6.64 -7.56
N GLY A 121 4.55 -7.19 -7.52
CA GLY A 121 4.31 -8.61 -7.74
C GLY A 121 4.90 -9.54 -6.66
N TYR A 122 5.14 -9.00 -5.45
CA TYR A 122 5.53 -9.77 -4.27
C TYR A 122 4.30 -10.13 -3.46
N GLY A 123 4.02 -11.44 -3.36
CA GLY A 123 2.84 -11.95 -2.69
C GLY A 123 3.04 -12.15 -1.19
N GLY A 124 1.96 -12.00 -0.41
CA GLY A 124 2.00 -12.20 1.04
C GLY A 124 2.39 -13.62 1.44
N LYS A 125 1.98 -14.65 0.69
CA LYS A 125 2.42 -16.04 0.96
C LYS A 125 3.93 -16.20 0.79
N LYS A 126 4.49 -15.57 -0.24
CA LYS A 126 5.93 -15.60 -0.51
C LYS A 126 6.68 -14.86 0.59
N GLU A 127 6.16 -13.73 1.05
CA GLU A 127 6.70 -12.99 2.19
C GLU A 127 6.81 -13.87 3.44
N ILE A 128 5.71 -14.46 3.89
CA ILE A 128 5.72 -15.31 5.08
C ILE A 128 6.71 -16.48 4.93
N THR A 129 6.75 -17.11 3.76
CA THR A 129 7.68 -18.21 3.50
C THR A 129 9.14 -17.74 3.57
N SER A 130 9.44 -16.56 3.03
CA SER A 130 10.77 -15.95 3.10
C SER A 130 11.15 -15.58 4.54
N SER A 131 10.23 -14.96 5.30
CA SER A 131 10.45 -14.60 6.71
C SER A 131 10.74 -15.81 7.58
N VAL A 132 9.97 -16.90 7.44
CA VAL A 132 10.22 -18.16 8.14
C VAL A 132 11.59 -18.73 7.81
N ARG A 133 12.02 -18.70 6.54
CA ARG A 133 13.36 -19.16 6.16
C ARG A 133 14.46 -18.32 6.80
N THR A 134 14.29 -17.01 6.86
CA THR A 134 15.26 -16.11 7.50
C THR A 134 15.37 -16.40 9.00
N ILE A 135 14.23 -16.57 9.68
CA ILE A 135 14.19 -16.94 11.11
C ILE A 135 14.93 -18.25 11.35
N LEU A 136 14.69 -19.28 10.51
CA LEU A 136 15.39 -20.55 10.62
C LEU A 136 16.91 -20.41 10.44
N CYS A 137 17.37 -19.55 9.53
CA CYS A 137 18.79 -19.26 9.40
C CYS A 137 19.37 -18.58 10.65
N ASP A 138 18.60 -17.76 11.35
CA ASP A 138 19.05 -17.12 12.59
C ASP A 138 19.04 -18.09 13.78
N VAL A 139 18.09 -19.04 13.81
CA VAL A 139 18.12 -20.19 14.71
C VAL A 139 19.36 -21.05 14.49
N GLU A 140 19.68 -21.41 13.24
CA GLU A 140 20.87 -22.22 12.92
C GLU A 140 22.18 -21.53 13.34
N LYS A 141 22.22 -20.19 13.35
CA LYS A 141 23.36 -19.41 13.81
C LYS A 141 23.43 -19.23 15.32
N GLY A 142 22.39 -19.63 16.06
CA GLY A 142 22.26 -19.42 17.50
C GLY A 142 21.93 -17.96 17.88
N ASN A 143 21.36 -17.18 16.96
CA ASN A 143 20.91 -15.81 17.24
C ASN A 143 19.53 -15.77 17.92
N ILE A 144 18.71 -16.81 17.73
CA ILE A 144 17.34 -16.94 18.23
C ILE A 144 17.16 -18.40 18.65
N GLU A 145 16.52 -18.67 19.80
CA GLU A 145 16.10 -20.02 20.17
C GLU A 145 14.72 -20.33 19.54
N PRO A 146 14.46 -21.56 19.06
CA PRO A 146 13.18 -21.92 18.43
C PRO A 146 11.94 -21.60 19.29
N GLU A 147 12.06 -21.74 20.61
CA GLU A 147 10.98 -21.51 21.57
C GLU A 147 10.65 -20.04 21.77
N ASP A 148 11.55 -19.13 21.38
CA ASP A 148 11.35 -17.67 21.50
C ASP A 148 10.59 -17.10 20.29
N ILE A 149 10.34 -17.90 19.24
CA ILE A 149 9.63 -17.46 18.03
C ILE A 149 8.17 -17.13 18.37
N ASP A 150 7.88 -15.83 18.38
CA ASP A 150 6.55 -15.27 18.55
C ASP A 150 6.13 -14.39 17.35
N ASP A 151 4.95 -13.76 17.46
CA ASP A 151 4.41 -12.85 16.44
C ASP A 151 5.35 -11.65 16.19
N ASN A 152 6.04 -11.15 17.22
CA ASN A 152 6.98 -10.02 17.09
C ASN A 152 8.23 -10.43 16.29
N ILE A 153 8.77 -11.62 16.56
CA ILE A 153 9.89 -12.17 15.79
C ILE A 153 9.45 -12.33 14.34
N LEU A 154 8.28 -12.89 14.05
CA LEU A 154 7.83 -13.01 12.67
C LEU A 154 7.66 -11.63 12.00
N GLU A 155 7.07 -10.66 12.68
CA GLU A 155 6.88 -9.29 12.19
C GLU A 155 8.20 -8.60 11.84
N SER A 156 9.22 -8.75 12.69
CA SER A 156 10.56 -8.20 12.44
C SER A 156 11.28 -8.81 11.23
N HIS A 157 10.84 -9.97 10.77
CA HIS A 157 11.39 -10.66 9.60
C HIS A 157 10.53 -10.47 8.33
N LEU A 158 9.43 -9.73 8.40
CA LEU A 158 8.65 -9.35 7.22
C LEU A 158 9.47 -8.40 6.34
N THR A 159 9.30 -8.52 5.03
CA THR A 159 9.96 -7.64 4.07
C THR A 159 9.29 -6.26 4.05
N ILE A 160 7.96 -6.26 4.11
CA ILE A 160 7.12 -5.09 4.08
C ILE A 160 6.67 -4.76 5.49
N GLU A 161 7.27 -3.73 6.06
CA GLU A 161 6.97 -3.35 7.44
C GLU A 161 5.64 -2.61 7.57
N GLY A 162 4.96 -2.87 8.69
CA GLY A 162 3.85 -2.08 9.20
C GLY A 162 2.48 -2.38 8.59
N GLU A 163 1.45 -2.06 9.36
CA GLU A 163 0.06 -2.41 9.08
C GLU A 163 -0.70 -1.23 8.48
N PRO A 164 -1.33 -1.38 7.30
CA PRO A 164 -2.25 -0.37 6.79
C PRO A 164 -3.54 -0.34 7.62
N ASP A 165 -4.00 0.83 8.04
CA ASP A 165 -5.32 0.97 8.68
C ASP A 165 -6.45 0.66 7.68
N LEU A 166 -6.23 1.03 6.41
CA LEU A 166 -7.20 0.91 5.33
C LEU A 166 -6.54 0.32 4.09
N ILE A 167 -7.18 -0.70 3.50
CA ILE A 167 -6.79 -1.27 2.22
C ILE A 167 -7.88 -0.98 1.20
N ILE A 168 -7.51 -0.27 0.13
CA ILE A 168 -8.36 -0.01 -1.02
C ILE A 168 -8.01 -1.01 -2.13
N ARG A 169 -8.97 -1.84 -2.54
CA ARG A 169 -8.85 -2.67 -3.74
C ARG A 169 -9.61 -2.05 -4.90
N SER A 170 -8.90 -1.66 -5.95
CA SER A 170 -9.45 -1.06 -7.16
C SER A 170 -9.62 -2.13 -8.25
N GLY A 171 -10.82 -2.26 -8.82
CA GLY A 171 -11.07 -3.08 -10.01
C GLY A 171 -11.32 -4.58 -9.78
N GLY A 172 -11.62 -5.00 -8.54
CA GLY A 172 -11.93 -6.40 -8.23
C GLY A 172 -12.64 -6.60 -6.88
N ARG A 173 -13.28 -7.77 -6.72
CA ARG A 173 -14.07 -8.14 -5.51
C ARG A 173 -13.40 -9.20 -4.62
N HIS A 174 -12.26 -9.74 -5.03
CA HIS A 174 -11.49 -10.73 -4.26
C HIS A 174 -10.17 -10.10 -3.78
N LEU A 175 -9.71 -10.54 -2.60
CA LEU A 175 -8.38 -10.23 -2.10
C LEU A 175 -7.34 -10.94 -2.99
N SER A 176 -6.38 -10.18 -3.51
CA SER A 176 -5.16 -10.74 -4.11
C SER A 176 -4.26 -11.30 -3.00
N ASP A 177 -3.23 -12.06 -3.37
CA ASP A 177 -2.17 -12.48 -2.44
C ASP A 177 -1.27 -11.27 -2.09
N PHE A 178 -1.67 -10.44 -1.13
CA PHE A 178 -0.89 -9.26 -0.69
C PHE A 178 -1.06 -9.03 0.82
N LEU A 179 0.00 -8.54 1.47
CA LEU A 179 0.01 -8.09 2.88
C LEU A 179 -0.77 -9.00 3.85
N ILE A 180 -0.61 -10.32 3.76
CA ILE A 180 -1.46 -11.28 4.49
C ILE A 180 -1.35 -11.09 6.00
N TRP A 181 -0.14 -10.88 6.51
CA TRP A 181 0.09 -10.64 7.93
C TRP A 181 -0.36 -9.24 8.34
N GLN A 182 0.08 -8.24 7.59
CA GLN A 182 -0.12 -6.83 7.90
C GLN A 182 -1.59 -6.39 7.77
N SER A 183 -2.43 -7.19 7.09
CA SER A 183 -3.84 -6.86 6.81
C SER A 183 -4.84 -7.37 7.85
N VAL A 184 -4.40 -8.13 8.85
CA VAL A 184 -5.29 -8.82 9.82
C VAL A 184 -6.28 -7.86 10.50
N TYR A 185 -5.83 -6.65 10.83
CA TYR A 185 -6.66 -5.63 11.49
C TYR A 185 -7.05 -4.47 10.58
N SER A 186 -6.77 -4.57 9.27
CA SER A 186 -7.08 -3.52 8.30
C SER A 186 -8.57 -3.48 7.94
N GLU A 187 -9.09 -2.27 7.76
CA GLU A 187 -10.39 -2.10 7.11
C GLU A 187 -10.25 -2.30 5.60
N LEU A 188 -11.12 -3.13 5.02
CA LEU A 188 -11.14 -3.38 3.58
C LEU A 188 -12.21 -2.53 2.88
N TYR A 189 -11.80 -1.85 1.80
CA TYR A 189 -12.68 -1.11 0.91
C TYR A 189 -12.50 -1.57 -0.54
N PHE A 190 -13.55 -2.15 -1.12
CA PHE A 190 -13.58 -2.58 -2.51
C PHE A 190 -14.28 -1.55 -3.39
N THR A 191 -13.68 -1.22 -4.54
CA THR A 191 -14.26 -0.30 -5.51
C THR A 191 -14.11 -0.82 -6.94
N ASP A 192 -15.19 -0.74 -7.71
CA ASP A 192 -15.21 -1.09 -9.14
C ASP A 192 -14.65 0.07 -10.02
N ILE A 193 -14.16 1.16 -9.41
CA ILE A 193 -13.63 2.32 -10.12
C ILE A 193 -12.20 2.02 -10.60
N ASN A 194 -11.97 2.09 -11.91
CA ASN A 194 -10.62 2.00 -12.47
C ASN A 194 -9.70 3.12 -11.94
N TRP A 195 -8.43 2.79 -11.65
CA TRP A 195 -7.45 3.71 -11.09
C TRP A 195 -7.33 5.04 -11.84
N ASN A 196 -7.28 5.01 -13.17
CA ASN A 196 -7.13 6.21 -13.98
C ASN A 196 -8.38 7.12 -13.92
N ARG A 197 -9.54 6.54 -13.60
CA ARG A 197 -10.80 7.25 -13.37
C ARG A 197 -11.07 7.56 -11.90
N PHE A 198 -10.20 7.16 -10.98
CA PHE A 198 -10.37 7.38 -9.55
C PHE A 198 -10.27 8.87 -9.21
N ARG A 199 -11.32 9.46 -8.63
CA ARG A 199 -11.40 10.91 -8.38
C ARG A 199 -11.29 11.21 -6.89
N ARG A 200 -10.99 12.47 -6.57
CA ARG A 200 -10.96 12.99 -5.20
C ARG A 200 -12.27 12.72 -4.44
N ILE A 201 -13.43 12.88 -5.09
CA ILE A 201 -14.73 12.55 -4.49
C ILE A 201 -14.85 11.09 -4.05
N ASP A 202 -14.21 10.17 -4.78
CA ASP A 202 -14.25 8.74 -4.48
C ASP A 202 -13.34 8.46 -3.26
N PHE A 203 -12.15 9.08 -3.22
CA PHE A 203 -11.27 9.09 -2.04
C PHE A 203 -11.98 9.65 -0.79
N LEU A 204 -12.62 10.81 -0.88
CA LEU A 204 -13.36 11.41 0.26
C LEU A 204 -14.49 10.50 0.76
N ARG A 205 -15.16 9.78 -0.13
CA ARG A 205 -16.19 8.79 0.26
C ARG A 205 -15.58 7.64 1.05
N ILE A 206 -14.42 7.15 0.63
CA ILE A 206 -13.68 6.08 1.29
C ILE A 206 -13.23 6.51 2.69
N ILE A 207 -12.60 7.68 2.83
CA ILE A 207 -12.18 8.21 4.14
C ILE A 207 -13.37 8.35 5.09
N ARG A 208 -14.48 8.89 4.60
CA ARG A 208 -15.71 9.01 5.38
C ARG A 208 -16.28 7.64 5.77
N ASP A 209 -16.24 6.65 4.88
CA ASP A 209 -16.70 5.30 5.19
C ASP A 209 -15.85 4.67 6.30
N PHE A 210 -14.52 4.78 6.18
CA PHE A 210 -13.58 4.35 7.21
C PHE A 210 -13.87 4.97 8.58
N GLN A 211 -14.06 6.30 8.66
CA GLN A 211 -14.35 6.99 9.92
C GLN A 211 -15.71 6.59 10.53
N LYS A 212 -16.66 6.14 9.71
CA LYS A 212 -17.99 5.73 10.18
C LYS A 212 -18.02 4.31 10.71
N ARG A 213 -17.09 3.47 10.28
CA ARG A 213 -16.96 2.11 10.79
C ARG A 213 -16.44 2.21 12.22
N LYS A 214 -17.29 1.87 13.19
CA LYS A 214 -16.87 1.74 14.58
C LYS A 214 -15.73 0.72 14.63
N ARG A 215 -14.50 1.18 14.89
CA ARG A 215 -13.37 0.29 15.17
C ARG A 215 -13.76 -0.64 16.31
N ARG A 216 -13.95 -1.92 15.98
CA ARG A 216 -14.03 -3.00 16.97
C ARG A 216 -12.61 -3.51 17.17
N TYR A 217 -11.72 -2.68 17.71
CA TYR A 217 -10.47 -3.22 18.24
C TYR A 217 -10.85 -4.21 19.34
N GLY A 218 -10.55 -5.49 19.11
CA GLY A 218 -10.60 -6.55 20.13
C GLY A 218 -11.79 -6.49 21.11
N LYS A 219 -13.00 -6.69 20.59
CA LYS A 219 -14.06 -7.33 21.39
C LYS A 219 -14.14 -8.79 20.99
#